data_AF-A0A7J3FA87-F1
#
_entry.id   AF-A0A7J3FA87-F1
#
_cell.length_a   1.000
_cell.length_b   1.000
_cell.length_c   1.000
_cell.angle_alpha   90.00
_cell.angle_beta   90.00
_cell.angle_gamma   90.00
#
_symmetry.space_group_name_H-M   'P 1'
#
loop_
_entity.id
_entity.type
_entity.pdbx_description
1 polymer ?
#
loop_
_entity_poly.entity_id
_entity_poly.type
_entity_poly.pdbx_seq_one_letter_code
_entity_poly.pdbx_strand_id
1 'polypeptide(L)'
;MANIAVPKLEAFRRGVWDYAPSRAPVFYNPLMKTCRDIAVLALQTYQSLKNHELKVSEPLAGCGVRGIRFAIEVKGINAVYINDINDKAYEIAKHNIKLNGLENRVFVSNEDANLFLSKNAAPNKRFDFIDIDPFGSPVPYMDSALRALKDGGMLALTATDMASLCGVYPKVALRKYGGTSLRTEYCHEIAVRLLAGCLAMMAAKHEMGIKILLSHSTNHYIRLYSSISHGAKKADESLEKMGFILHCFKCLHRETYLGIISAGLENRCSECGSNLKFAGPLWLGSIYDIEFCKKMEENLKILEYLGGEAKRIASLIIDEADAPVSYYVIDKISERAGLPTPPLKNVIENIRSMGFKAVRTHFNSRGLKTDAQSSIVIKAVKEAAQKLSQ
;
A
#
# COMPACT_ATOMS: atom_id res chain seq x y z
N MET A 1 -22.40 13.73 0.69
CA MET A 1 -21.42 13.19 1.66
C MET A 1 -22.14 12.24 2.59
N ALA A 2 -21.52 11.11 2.95
CA ALA A 2 -22.13 10.11 3.83
C ALA A 2 -22.37 10.66 5.24
N ASN A 3 -23.55 10.40 5.82
CA ASN A 3 -23.85 10.72 7.21
C ASN A 3 -23.57 9.49 8.08
N ILE A 4 -22.54 9.55 8.94
CA ILE A 4 -22.07 8.37 9.68
C ILE A 4 -22.16 8.65 11.18
N ALA A 5 -22.96 7.85 11.89
CA ALA A 5 -22.87 7.75 13.34
C ALA A 5 -21.57 7.02 13.71
N VAL A 6 -20.73 7.70 14.49
CA VAL A 6 -19.47 7.18 15.01
C VAL A 6 -19.44 7.32 16.53
N PRO A 7 -18.68 6.47 17.23
CA PRO A 7 -18.47 6.67 18.67
C PRO A 7 -17.89 8.06 18.94
N LYS A 8 -18.38 8.71 20.00
CA LYS A 8 -17.78 9.95 20.51
C LYS A 8 -16.42 9.62 21.15
N LEU A 9 -15.35 9.69 20.36
CA LEU A 9 -14.00 9.27 20.77
C LEU A 9 -13.50 9.98 22.04
N GLU A 10 -13.91 11.23 22.25
CA GLU A 10 -13.58 12.01 23.45
C GLU A 10 -14.06 11.34 24.74
N ALA A 11 -15.21 10.66 24.69
CA ALA A 11 -15.77 9.93 25.83
C ALA A 11 -14.95 8.69 26.22
N PHE A 12 -13.99 8.26 25.39
CA PHE A 12 -13.15 7.08 25.62
C PHE A 12 -11.68 7.42 25.92
N ARG A 13 -11.32 8.72 25.99
CA ARG A 13 -10.00 9.17 26.45
C ARG A 13 -9.96 9.12 27.99
N ARG A 14 -8.97 8.42 28.57
CA ARG A 14 -8.73 8.44 30.02
C ARG A 14 -7.48 9.26 30.41
N GLY A 15 -6.74 9.78 29.43
CA GLY A 15 -5.61 10.69 29.61
C GLY A 15 -5.16 11.32 28.29
N VAL A 16 -4.22 12.27 28.37
CA VAL A 16 -3.72 13.05 27.21
C VAL A 16 -2.99 12.17 26.18
N TRP A 17 -2.41 11.05 26.61
CA TRP A 17 -1.62 10.13 25.78
C TRP A 17 -2.44 8.95 25.22
N ASP A 18 -3.74 8.87 25.52
CA ASP A 18 -4.57 7.73 25.12
C ASP A 18 -5.02 7.81 23.67
N TYR A 19 -4.72 6.76 22.91
CA TYR A 19 -5.25 6.57 21.55
C TYR A 19 -6.71 6.11 21.59
N ALA A 20 -7.63 7.08 21.69
CA ALA A 20 -9.06 6.85 21.84
C ALA A 20 -9.72 5.84 20.87
N PRO A 21 -9.36 5.76 19.56
CA PRO A 21 -10.01 4.85 18.63
C PRO A 21 -9.92 3.37 18.99
N SER A 22 -8.82 2.91 19.62
CA SER A 22 -8.66 1.49 19.98
C SER A 22 -9.48 1.08 21.21
N ARG A 23 -10.07 2.03 21.94
CA ARG A 23 -10.88 1.77 23.15
C ARG A 23 -12.37 1.98 22.95
N ALA A 24 -12.77 2.56 21.82
CA ALA A 24 -14.18 2.70 21.50
C ALA A 24 -14.82 1.31 21.27
N PRO A 25 -16.08 1.11 21.67
CA PRO A 25 -16.78 -0.18 21.53
C PRO A 25 -16.96 -0.62 20.08
N VAL A 26 -16.88 0.34 19.15
CA VAL A 26 -16.83 0.16 17.70
C VAL A 26 -15.67 0.99 17.19
N PHE A 27 -14.82 0.43 16.35
CA PHE A 27 -13.67 1.17 15.88
C PHE A 27 -14.05 2.22 14.82
N TYR A 28 -13.57 3.44 15.02
CA TYR A 28 -13.54 4.48 14.00
C TYR A 28 -12.30 5.34 14.20
N ASN A 29 -11.47 5.43 13.16
CA ASN A 29 -10.31 6.32 13.17
C ASN A 29 -10.49 7.47 12.17
N PRO A 30 -10.60 8.73 12.64
CA PRO A 30 -10.67 9.90 11.75
C PRO A 30 -9.37 10.10 10.97
N LEU A 31 -8.22 9.68 11.49
CA LEU A 31 -6.92 9.77 10.80
C LEU A 31 -6.85 8.87 9.55
N MET A 32 -7.75 7.89 9.42
CA MET A 32 -7.89 7.08 8.20
C MET A 32 -8.73 7.76 7.11
N LYS A 33 -9.01 9.08 7.21
CA LYS A 33 -9.74 9.81 6.15
C LYS A 33 -9.00 9.72 4.81
N THR A 34 -7.71 10.08 4.78
CA THR A 34 -6.85 10.00 3.58
C THR A 34 -6.81 8.58 3.02
N CYS A 35 -6.76 7.58 3.89
CA CYS A 35 -6.87 6.17 3.52
C CYS A 35 -8.16 5.91 2.74
N ARG A 36 -9.32 6.26 3.30
CA ARG A 36 -10.64 6.05 2.67
C ARG A 36 -10.80 6.86 1.38
N ASP A 37 -10.31 8.09 1.33
CA ASP A 37 -10.35 8.95 0.13
C ASP A 37 -9.60 8.32 -1.06
N ILE A 38 -8.38 7.81 -0.82
CA ILE A 38 -7.62 7.11 -1.87
C ILE A 38 -8.32 5.80 -2.28
N ALA A 39 -8.98 5.10 -1.35
CA ALA A 39 -9.75 3.90 -1.68
C ALA A 39 -10.94 4.18 -2.61
N VAL A 40 -11.69 5.26 -2.35
CA VAL A 40 -12.79 5.70 -3.21
C VAL A 40 -12.26 6.04 -4.60
N LEU A 41 -11.15 6.77 -4.67
CA LEU A 41 -10.49 7.12 -5.93
C LEU A 41 -10.02 5.87 -6.71
N ALA A 42 -9.38 4.92 -6.03
CA ALA A 42 -8.92 3.67 -6.64
C ALA A 42 -10.09 2.83 -7.15
N LEU A 43 -11.17 2.69 -6.36
CA LEU A 43 -12.35 1.93 -6.75
C LEU A 43 -13.10 2.59 -7.92
N GLN A 44 -13.24 3.91 -7.92
CA GLN A 44 -13.82 4.65 -9.06
C GLN A 44 -12.97 4.49 -10.33
N THR A 45 -11.64 4.48 -10.17
CA THR A 45 -10.72 4.25 -11.29
C THR A 45 -10.88 2.84 -11.85
N TYR A 46 -10.90 1.83 -10.98
CA TYR A 46 -11.16 0.46 -11.38
C TYR A 46 -12.53 0.30 -12.06
N GLN A 47 -13.59 0.88 -11.51
CA GLN A 47 -14.92 0.83 -12.13
C GLN A 47 -14.93 1.45 -13.53
N SER A 48 -14.21 2.56 -13.74
CA SER A 48 -14.15 3.21 -15.06
C SER A 48 -13.45 2.38 -16.14
N LEU A 49 -12.71 1.34 -15.73
CA LEU A 49 -12.05 0.38 -16.61
C LEU A 49 -12.90 -0.88 -16.84
N LYS A 50 -14.10 -0.96 -16.27
CA LYS A 50 -15.02 -2.09 -16.39
C LYS A 50 -16.28 -1.69 -17.13
N ASN A 51 -16.81 -2.64 -17.90
CA ASN A 51 -18.03 -2.46 -18.70
C ASN A 51 -19.28 -3.01 -17.99
N HIS A 52 -19.22 -3.22 -16.68
CA HIS A 52 -20.33 -3.72 -15.88
C HIS A 52 -20.32 -3.09 -14.48
N GLU A 53 -21.44 -3.20 -13.78
CA GLU A 53 -21.52 -2.76 -12.40
C GLU A 53 -20.79 -3.71 -11.44
N LEU A 54 -20.20 -3.16 -10.38
CA LEU A 54 -19.34 -3.91 -9.48
C LEU A 54 -20.09 -4.44 -8.24
N LYS A 55 -19.72 -5.66 -7.83
CA LYS A 55 -20.00 -6.23 -6.51
C LYS A 55 -18.79 -6.02 -5.61
N VAL A 56 -18.95 -5.24 -4.55
CA VAL A 56 -17.87 -4.76 -3.68
C VAL A 56 -17.98 -5.41 -2.31
N SER A 57 -16.85 -5.71 -1.65
CA SER A 57 -16.84 -6.21 -0.28
C SER A 57 -15.85 -5.50 0.64
N GLU A 58 -16.27 -5.30 1.89
CA GLU A 58 -15.44 -4.88 3.01
C GLU A 58 -15.64 -5.88 4.18
N PRO A 59 -14.79 -6.91 4.31
CA PRO A 59 -14.99 -7.97 5.30
C PRO A 59 -14.75 -7.56 6.77
N LEU A 60 -14.10 -6.41 7.00
CA LEU A 60 -13.75 -5.87 8.33
C LEU A 60 -14.20 -4.40 8.42
N ALA A 61 -15.52 -4.19 8.54
CA ALA A 61 -16.14 -2.91 8.23
C ALA A 61 -16.18 -1.89 9.38
N GLY A 62 -15.98 -2.31 10.64
CA GLY A 62 -16.20 -1.46 11.80
C GLY A 62 -17.60 -0.84 11.76
N CYS A 63 -17.69 0.50 11.77
CA CYS A 63 -18.97 1.21 11.65
C CYS A 63 -19.55 1.29 10.22
N GLY A 64 -18.94 0.61 9.24
CA GLY A 64 -19.40 0.56 7.84
C GLY A 64 -19.05 1.80 6.99
N VAL A 65 -18.25 2.73 7.53
CA VAL A 65 -17.97 4.02 6.87
C VAL A 65 -17.41 3.87 5.45
N ARG A 66 -16.53 2.91 5.20
CA ARG A 66 -15.87 2.74 3.91
C ARG A 66 -16.82 2.14 2.88
N GLY A 67 -17.52 1.06 3.20
CA GLY A 67 -18.52 0.45 2.33
C GLY A 67 -19.69 1.40 2.01
N ILE A 68 -20.16 2.18 2.99
CA ILE A 68 -21.18 3.22 2.77
C ILE A 68 -20.67 4.29 1.81
N ARG A 69 -19.42 4.75 2.00
CA ARG A 69 -18.81 5.69 1.05
C ARG A 69 -18.70 5.09 -0.33
N PHE A 70 -18.30 3.82 -0.49
CA PHE A 70 -18.28 3.17 -1.81
C PHE A 70 -19.65 3.20 -2.49
N ALA A 71 -20.74 2.93 -1.77
CA ALA A 71 -22.09 2.93 -2.32
C ALA A 71 -22.59 4.33 -2.76
N ILE A 72 -22.14 5.39 -2.07
CA ILE A 72 -22.55 6.78 -2.31
C ILE A 72 -21.65 7.48 -3.34
N GLU A 73 -20.35 7.29 -3.21
CA GLU A 73 -19.33 8.11 -3.86
C GLU A 73 -18.80 7.51 -5.16
N VAL A 74 -18.93 6.18 -5.34
CA VAL A 74 -18.46 5.49 -6.55
C VAL A 74 -19.64 5.17 -7.45
N LYS A 75 -19.53 5.56 -8.73
CA LYS A 75 -20.51 5.26 -9.76
C LYS A 75 -20.38 3.80 -10.22
N GLY A 76 -21.49 3.19 -10.67
CA GLY A 76 -21.48 1.83 -11.22
C GLY A 76 -21.24 0.73 -10.19
N ILE A 77 -21.63 0.95 -8.92
CA ILE A 77 -21.65 -0.08 -7.90
C ILE A 77 -23.05 -0.67 -7.82
N ASN A 78 -23.19 -1.96 -8.10
CA ASN A 78 -24.47 -2.68 -7.98
C ASN A 78 -24.79 -2.90 -6.49
N ALA A 79 -23.87 -3.53 -5.77
CA ALA A 79 -24.06 -3.89 -4.36
C ALA A 79 -22.74 -3.87 -3.58
N VAL A 80 -22.83 -3.45 -2.32
CA VAL A 80 -21.73 -3.47 -1.34
C VAL A 80 -22.08 -4.44 -0.23
N TYR A 81 -21.16 -5.36 0.08
CA TYR A 81 -21.31 -6.34 1.14
C TYR A 81 -20.27 -6.08 2.22
N ILE A 82 -20.75 -5.65 3.39
CA ILE A 82 -19.91 -5.35 4.53
C ILE A 82 -20.10 -6.41 5.63
N ASN A 83 -19.05 -6.67 6.39
CA ASN A 83 -19.06 -7.64 7.48
C ASN A 83 -18.26 -7.13 8.67
N ASP A 84 -18.65 -7.48 9.89
CA ASP A 84 -17.81 -7.33 11.07
C ASP A 84 -18.13 -8.38 12.13
N ILE A 85 -17.12 -8.94 12.78
CA ILE A 85 -17.30 -9.97 13.82
C ILE A 85 -17.86 -9.37 15.12
N ASN A 86 -17.70 -8.06 15.35
CA ASN A 86 -18.20 -7.40 16.55
C ASN A 86 -19.67 -7.01 16.39
N ASP A 87 -20.55 -7.58 17.21
CA ASP A 87 -21.99 -7.35 17.20
C ASP A 87 -22.35 -5.85 17.29
N LYS A 88 -21.60 -5.07 18.08
CA LYS A 88 -21.83 -3.62 18.18
C LYS A 88 -21.46 -2.91 16.88
N ALA A 89 -20.40 -3.34 16.21
CA ALA A 89 -19.98 -2.79 14.94
C ALA A 89 -21.02 -3.09 13.86
N TYR A 90 -21.54 -4.32 13.84
CA TYR A 90 -22.67 -4.73 13.01
C TYR A 90 -23.91 -3.84 13.22
N GLU A 91 -24.35 -3.64 14.46
CA GLU A 91 -25.53 -2.81 14.74
C GLU A 91 -25.34 -1.35 14.34
N ILE A 92 -24.16 -0.76 14.60
CA ILE A 92 -23.86 0.61 14.15
C ILE A 92 -23.81 0.69 12.63
N ALA A 93 -23.20 -0.28 11.95
CA ALA A 93 -23.14 -0.31 10.50
C ALA A 93 -24.54 -0.40 9.88
N LYS A 94 -25.42 -1.25 10.43
CA LYS A 94 -26.84 -1.35 10.05
C LYS A 94 -27.58 -0.03 10.24
N HIS A 95 -27.37 0.64 11.37
CA HIS A 95 -27.92 1.96 11.62
C HIS A 95 -27.43 2.99 10.59
N ASN A 96 -26.12 3.02 10.30
CA ASN A 96 -25.51 3.92 9.33
C ASN A 96 -26.01 3.68 7.91
N ILE A 97 -26.26 2.42 7.51
CA ILE A 97 -26.89 2.10 6.22
C ILE A 97 -28.27 2.76 6.13
N LYS A 98 -29.10 2.57 7.16
CA LYS A 98 -30.45 3.17 7.24
C LYS A 98 -30.42 4.70 7.25
N LEU A 99 -29.47 5.30 7.97
CA LEU A 99 -29.28 6.76 8.00
C LEU A 99 -29.01 7.37 6.61
N ASN A 100 -28.47 6.57 5.69
CA ASN A 100 -28.17 7.01 4.32
C ASN A 100 -29.18 6.46 3.28
N GLY A 101 -30.24 5.76 3.69
CA GLY A 101 -31.23 5.16 2.79
C GLY A 101 -30.66 4.11 1.84
N LEU A 102 -29.66 3.34 2.30
CA LEU A 102 -28.89 2.40 1.48
C LEU A 102 -29.27 0.92 1.65
N GLU A 103 -30.40 0.62 2.31
CA GLU A 103 -30.82 -0.74 2.66
C GLU A 103 -30.95 -1.69 1.47
N ASN A 104 -31.20 -1.15 0.27
CA ASN A 104 -31.34 -1.95 -0.96
C ASN A 104 -30.01 -2.16 -1.71
N ARG A 105 -28.92 -1.52 -1.28
CA ARG A 105 -27.62 -1.55 -1.98
C ARG A 105 -26.46 -1.99 -1.09
N VAL A 106 -26.56 -1.81 0.23
CA VAL A 106 -25.52 -2.18 1.20
C VAL A 106 -26.04 -3.24 2.14
N PHE A 107 -25.40 -4.42 2.09
CA PHE A 107 -25.77 -5.58 2.88
C PHE A 107 -24.73 -5.80 3.98
N VAL A 108 -25.18 -5.86 5.22
CA VAL A 108 -24.32 -6.03 6.41
C VAL A 108 -24.50 -7.43 7.01
N SER A 109 -23.39 -8.05 7.41
CA SER A 109 -23.36 -9.36 8.09
C SER A 109 -22.49 -9.31 9.35
N ASN A 110 -22.72 -10.25 10.27
CA ASN A 110 -21.99 -10.37 11.53
C ASN A 110 -21.36 -11.76 11.62
N GLU A 111 -20.24 -11.92 10.94
CA GLU A 111 -19.53 -13.19 10.82
C GLU A 111 -18.02 -12.98 10.97
N ASP A 112 -17.29 -14.07 11.22
CA ASP A 112 -15.85 -14.06 10.98
C ASP A 112 -15.55 -13.76 9.50
N ALA A 113 -14.55 -12.93 9.24
CA ALA A 113 -14.23 -12.46 7.89
C ALA A 113 -13.83 -13.61 6.94
N ASN A 114 -13.12 -14.64 7.42
CA ASN A 114 -12.75 -15.79 6.60
C ASN A 114 -13.96 -16.67 6.28
N LEU A 115 -14.87 -16.85 7.23
CA LEU A 115 -16.15 -17.54 7.00
C LEU A 115 -16.99 -16.79 5.96
N PHE A 116 -17.17 -15.49 6.15
CA PHE A 116 -17.91 -14.62 5.23
C PHE A 116 -17.35 -14.68 3.81
N LEU A 117 -16.03 -14.55 3.66
CA LEU A 117 -15.35 -14.62 2.36
C LEU A 117 -15.51 -16.02 1.73
N SER A 118 -15.33 -17.08 2.52
CA SER A 118 -15.45 -18.46 2.04
C SER A 118 -16.86 -18.80 1.54
N LYS A 119 -17.93 -18.28 2.18
CA LYS A 119 -19.31 -18.41 1.70
C LYS A 119 -19.56 -17.74 0.34
N ASN A 120 -18.73 -16.76 0.00
CA ASN A 120 -18.80 -16.01 -1.26
C ASN A 120 -17.77 -16.46 -2.31
N ALA A 121 -17.01 -17.54 -2.05
CA ALA A 121 -16.00 -18.07 -2.98
C ALA A 121 -16.56 -18.91 -4.13
N ALA A 122 -17.84 -19.30 -4.06
CA ALA A 122 -18.49 -20.08 -5.11
C ALA A 122 -18.65 -19.26 -6.41
N PRO A 123 -18.64 -19.92 -7.59
CA PRO A 123 -18.97 -19.26 -8.86
C PRO A 123 -20.26 -18.43 -8.76
N ASN A 124 -20.30 -17.29 -9.46
CA ASN A 124 -21.40 -16.31 -9.45
C ASN A 124 -21.65 -15.56 -8.12
N LYS A 125 -21.02 -15.96 -7.00
CA LYS A 125 -21.11 -15.23 -5.71
C LYS A 125 -19.93 -14.29 -5.44
N ARG A 126 -18.82 -14.51 -6.13
CA ARG A 126 -17.56 -13.76 -5.97
C ARG A 126 -17.71 -12.25 -6.19
N PHE A 127 -16.77 -11.51 -5.62
CA PHE A 127 -16.71 -10.05 -5.68
C PHE A 127 -15.81 -9.57 -6.81
N ASP A 128 -16.12 -8.39 -7.36
CA ASP A 128 -15.25 -7.68 -8.30
C ASP A 128 -14.17 -6.90 -7.55
N PHE A 129 -14.46 -6.49 -6.31
CA PHE A 129 -13.53 -5.79 -5.44
C PHE A 129 -13.67 -6.21 -3.97
N ILE A 130 -12.55 -6.38 -3.28
CA ILE A 130 -12.48 -6.68 -1.84
C ILE A 130 -11.46 -5.73 -1.18
N ASP A 131 -11.84 -5.03 -0.10
CA ASP A 131 -10.93 -4.22 0.73
C ASP A 131 -10.72 -4.89 2.11
N ILE A 132 -9.51 -5.40 2.35
CA ILE A 132 -9.08 -6.02 3.61
C ILE A 132 -8.32 -4.97 4.43
N ASP A 133 -8.99 -4.40 5.44
CA ASP A 133 -8.49 -3.31 6.28
C ASP A 133 -8.46 -3.66 7.79
N PRO A 134 -7.61 -4.61 8.24
CA PRO A 134 -7.60 -5.07 9.62
C PRO A 134 -6.68 -4.24 10.52
N PHE A 135 -6.74 -4.53 11.83
CA PHE A 135 -5.68 -4.14 12.76
C PHE A 135 -4.45 -5.05 12.58
N GLY A 136 -3.30 -4.42 12.34
CA GLY A 136 -2.05 -5.12 12.08
C GLY A 136 -1.97 -5.66 10.65
N SER A 137 -1.91 -6.99 10.53
CA SER A 137 -1.52 -7.68 9.30
C SER A 137 -2.74 -8.21 8.53
N PRO A 138 -2.80 -8.05 7.19
CA PRO A 138 -3.87 -8.60 6.37
C PRO A 138 -3.72 -10.08 6.02
N VAL A 139 -2.54 -10.66 6.25
CA VAL A 139 -2.19 -12.04 5.85
C VAL A 139 -3.25 -13.08 6.27
N PRO A 140 -3.82 -13.06 7.49
CA PRO A 140 -4.81 -14.07 7.90
C PRO A 140 -6.09 -14.12 7.05
N TYR A 141 -6.39 -13.10 6.25
CA TYR A 141 -7.62 -12.99 5.46
C TYR A 141 -7.38 -13.10 3.96
N MET A 142 -6.14 -12.95 3.53
CA MET A 142 -5.80 -12.82 2.10
C MET A 142 -6.15 -14.11 1.32
N ASP A 143 -6.04 -15.31 1.91
CA ASP A 143 -6.33 -16.58 1.20
C ASP A 143 -7.81 -16.68 0.83
N SER A 144 -8.68 -16.47 1.82
CA SER A 144 -10.13 -16.42 1.60
C SER A 144 -10.52 -15.29 0.65
N ALA A 145 -9.82 -14.14 0.71
CA ALA A 145 -10.08 -13.03 -0.20
C ALA A 145 -9.74 -13.39 -1.66
N LEU A 146 -8.61 -14.05 -1.92
CA LEU A 146 -8.24 -14.53 -3.26
C LEU A 146 -9.32 -15.46 -3.83
N ARG A 147 -9.79 -16.43 -3.03
CA ARG A 147 -10.84 -17.38 -3.46
C ARG A 147 -12.21 -16.73 -3.69
N ALA A 148 -12.49 -15.64 -2.97
CA ALA A 148 -13.74 -14.86 -3.06
C ALA A 148 -13.73 -13.81 -4.18
N LEU A 149 -12.61 -13.61 -4.87
CA LEU A 149 -12.47 -12.61 -5.91
C LEU A 149 -12.74 -13.23 -7.29
N LYS A 150 -13.39 -12.47 -8.18
CA LYS A 150 -13.54 -12.84 -9.59
C LYS A 150 -12.20 -12.75 -10.32
N ASP A 151 -12.11 -13.43 -11.46
CA ASP A 151 -11.01 -13.22 -12.40
C ASP A 151 -10.98 -11.77 -12.88
N GLY A 152 -9.81 -11.14 -12.85
CA GLY A 152 -9.63 -9.72 -13.12
C GLY A 152 -10.20 -8.79 -12.04
N GLY A 153 -10.58 -9.33 -10.88
CA GLY A 153 -11.02 -8.60 -9.70
C GLY A 153 -9.88 -7.83 -9.03
N MET A 154 -10.21 -6.79 -8.27
CA MET A 154 -9.25 -5.97 -7.54
C MET A 154 -9.27 -6.24 -6.03
N LEU A 155 -8.12 -6.57 -5.47
CA LEU A 155 -7.91 -6.76 -4.04
C LEU A 155 -7.15 -5.56 -3.47
N ALA A 156 -7.75 -4.89 -2.48
CA ALA A 156 -7.10 -3.86 -1.68
C ALA A 156 -6.70 -4.43 -0.32
N LEU A 157 -5.45 -4.19 0.09
CA LEU A 157 -4.90 -4.65 1.36
C LEU A 157 -4.34 -3.46 2.14
N THR A 158 -4.71 -3.34 3.41
CA THR A 158 -4.03 -2.46 4.37
C THR A 158 -3.17 -3.28 5.31
N ALA A 159 -1.95 -2.82 5.59
CA ALA A 159 -1.16 -3.30 6.73
C ALA A 159 -0.75 -2.13 7.63
N THR A 160 -0.94 -2.29 8.93
CA THR A 160 -0.64 -1.29 9.96
C THR A 160 0.47 -1.75 10.92
N ASP A 161 0.94 -3.00 10.84
CA ASP A 161 2.05 -3.53 11.66
C ASP A 161 3.44 -3.19 11.09
N MET A 162 3.64 -1.90 10.83
CA MET A 162 4.85 -1.33 10.21
C MET A 162 6.15 -1.68 10.94
N ALA A 163 6.13 -1.88 12.26
CA ALA A 163 7.33 -2.31 12.99
C ALA A 163 7.88 -3.66 12.47
N SER A 164 6.99 -4.60 12.13
CA SER A 164 7.39 -5.86 11.51
C SER A 164 7.93 -5.61 10.11
N LEU A 165 7.15 -4.92 9.28
CA LEU A 165 7.44 -4.70 7.86
C LEU A 165 8.64 -3.80 7.59
N CYS A 166 9.05 -2.94 8.53
CA CYS A 166 10.19 -2.02 8.42
C CYS A 166 11.45 -2.50 9.14
N GLY A 167 11.50 -3.79 9.49
CA GLY A 167 12.73 -4.43 9.98
C GLY A 167 13.04 -4.17 11.45
N VAL A 168 12.09 -3.67 12.26
CA VAL A 168 12.25 -3.61 13.74
C VAL A 168 12.17 -5.01 14.33
N TYR A 169 11.27 -5.86 13.79
CA TYR A 169 11.11 -7.25 14.21
C TYR A 169 11.23 -8.23 13.02
N PRO A 170 12.45 -8.49 12.51
CA PRO A 170 12.66 -9.30 11.31
C PRO A 170 12.09 -10.72 11.39
N LYS A 171 12.16 -11.37 12.56
CA LYS A 171 11.56 -12.69 12.79
C LYS A 171 10.03 -12.67 12.68
N VAL A 172 9.38 -11.56 13.04
CA VAL A 172 7.93 -11.41 12.91
C VAL A 172 7.57 -11.21 11.45
N ALA A 173 8.34 -10.39 10.71
CA ALA A 173 8.17 -10.22 9.27
C ALA A 173 8.26 -11.55 8.53
N LEU A 174 9.30 -12.36 8.83
CA LEU A 174 9.49 -13.67 8.21
C LEU A 174 8.31 -14.60 8.47
N ARG A 175 7.83 -14.69 9.72
CA ARG A 175 6.70 -15.56 10.08
C ARG A 175 5.39 -15.15 9.42
N LYS A 176 5.12 -13.85 9.31
CA LYS A 176 3.85 -13.34 8.76
C LYS A 176 3.86 -13.25 7.23
N TYR A 177 4.93 -12.74 6.65
CA TYR A 177 4.99 -12.37 5.22
C TYR A 177 5.85 -13.30 4.37
N GLY A 178 6.56 -14.26 4.99
CA GLY A 178 7.44 -15.18 4.26
C GLY A 178 8.75 -14.55 3.77
N GLY A 179 9.05 -13.30 4.17
CA GLY A 179 10.26 -12.58 3.79
C GLY A 179 10.82 -11.72 4.92
N THR A 180 12.08 -11.36 4.80
CA THR A 180 12.81 -10.51 5.75
C THR A 180 12.83 -9.05 5.29
N SER A 181 12.80 -8.12 6.25
CA SER A 181 12.91 -6.68 5.99
C SER A 181 14.22 -6.12 6.52
N LEU A 182 14.58 -4.93 6.05
CA LEU A 182 15.73 -4.17 6.53
C LEU A 182 15.28 -2.82 7.10
N ARG A 183 15.96 -2.39 8.17
CA ARG A 183 15.77 -1.07 8.77
C ARG A 183 16.58 -0.02 7.98
N THR A 184 16.10 0.31 6.79
CA THR A 184 16.67 1.35 5.91
C THR A 184 15.79 2.60 5.89
N GLU A 185 16.31 3.67 5.31
CA GLU A 185 15.55 4.91 5.05
C GLU A 185 14.37 4.69 4.09
N TYR A 186 14.41 3.61 3.30
CA TYR A 186 13.35 3.20 2.36
C TYR A 186 12.54 1.99 2.84
N CYS A 187 12.53 1.72 4.15
CA CYS A 187 11.82 0.59 4.74
C CYS A 187 10.30 0.58 4.45
N HIS A 188 9.68 1.74 4.18
CA HIS A 188 8.27 1.80 3.78
C HIS A 188 8.03 1.20 2.38
N GLU A 189 8.98 1.34 1.45
CA GLU A 189 8.86 0.68 0.15
C GLU A 189 9.15 -0.82 0.27
N ILE A 190 10.13 -1.22 1.11
CA ILE A 190 10.35 -2.64 1.44
C ILE A 190 9.07 -3.26 2.01
N ALA A 191 8.37 -2.54 2.89
CA ALA A 191 7.11 -2.98 3.48
C ALA A 191 6.05 -3.28 2.41
N VAL A 192 5.83 -2.37 1.47
CA VAL A 192 4.90 -2.56 0.33
C VAL A 192 5.30 -3.78 -0.50
N ARG A 193 6.60 -3.91 -0.81
CA ARG A 193 7.12 -5.01 -1.63
C ARG A 193 7.05 -6.36 -0.91
N LEU A 194 7.22 -6.40 0.40
CA LEU A 194 7.03 -7.61 1.21
C LEU A 194 5.56 -8.03 1.22
N LEU A 195 4.63 -7.09 1.40
CA LEU A 195 3.20 -7.38 1.33
C LEU A 195 2.79 -7.89 -0.06
N ALA A 196 3.29 -7.25 -1.12
CA ALA A 196 3.06 -7.69 -2.50
C ALA A 196 3.67 -9.07 -2.79
N GLY A 197 4.87 -9.33 -2.28
CA GLY A 197 5.52 -10.64 -2.42
C GLY A 197 4.76 -11.75 -1.68
N CYS A 198 4.28 -11.47 -0.47
CA CYS A 198 3.41 -12.36 0.29
C CYS A 198 2.11 -12.67 -0.48
N LEU A 199 1.52 -11.65 -1.11
CA LEU A 199 0.33 -11.83 -1.95
C LEU A 199 0.63 -12.69 -3.17
N ALA A 200 1.73 -12.44 -3.89
CA ALA A 200 2.13 -13.19 -5.07
C ALA A 200 2.31 -14.69 -4.76
N MET A 201 3.05 -15.00 -3.69
CA MET A 201 3.30 -16.38 -3.27
C MET A 201 2.03 -17.13 -2.90
N MET A 202 1.04 -16.44 -2.35
CA MET A 202 -0.21 -17.07 -1.94
C MET A 202 -1.22 -17.17 -3.10
N ALA A 203 -1.29 -16.17 -3.97
CA ALA A 203 -2.06 -16.23 -5.21
C ALA A 203 -1.58 -17.39 -6.11
N ALA A 204 -0.26 -17.61 -6.20
CA ALA A 204 0.30 -18.69 -7.01
C ALA A 204 -0.16 -20.09 -6.59
N LYS A 205 -0.43 -20.32 -5.28
CA LYS A 205 -0.97 -21.60 -4.78
C LYS A 205 -2.37 -21.92 -5.32
N HIS A 206 -3.08 -20.90 -5.79
CA HIS A 206 -4.41 -21.01 -6.40
C HIS A 206 -4.36 -20.84 -7.92
N GLU A 207 -3.17 -20.97 -8.53
CA GLU A 207 -2.94 -20.72 -9.96
C GLU A 207 -3.39 -19.32 -10.37
N MET A 208 -3.11 -18.30 -9.54
CA MET A 208 -3.44 -16.91 -9.82
C MET A 208 -2.17 -16.04 -9.90
N GLY A 209 -2.16 -15.12 -10.84
CA GLY A 209 -1.16 -14.06 -10.94
C GLY A 209 -1.65 -12.73 -10.37
N ILE A 210 -0.71 -11.85 -10.06
CA ILE A 210 -0.98 -10.51 -9.55
C ILE A 210 -0.40 -9.42 -10.45
N LYS A 211 -1.14 -8.32 -10.54
CA LYS A 211 -0.67 -7.07 -11.14
C LYS A 211 -0.95 -5.93 -10.16
N ILE A 212 0.10 -5.33 -9.61
CA ILE A 212 -0.04 -4.19 -8.72
C ILE A 212 -0.48 -2.97 -9.54
N LEU A 213 -1.63 -2.39 -9.18
CA LEU A 213 -2.19 -1.22 -9.82
C LEU A 213 -1.75 0.06 -9.13
N LEU A 214 -1.72 0.03 -7.80
CA LEU A 214 -1.42 1.17 -6.96
C LEU A 214 -0.88 0.69 -5.62
N SER A 215 0.04 1.43 -5.02
CA SER A 215 0.42 1.25 -3.63
C SER A 215 0.70 2.59 -2.99
N HIS A 216 0.59 2.67 -1.66
CA HIS A 216 1.07 3.85 -0.95
C HIS A 216 1.41 3.56 0.51
N SER A 217 2.32 4.35 1.06
CA SER A 217 2.57 4.47 2.49
C SER A 217 2.07 5.83 2.96
N THR A 218 1.29 5.86 4.04
CA THR A 218 0.78 7.12 4.59
C THR A 218 0.71 6.99 6.10
N ASN A 219 1.39 7.90 6.81
CA ASN A 219 1.51 7.87 8.26
C ASN A 219 2.03 6.51 8.77
N HIS A 220 1.16 5.69 9.38
CA HIS A 220 1.51 4.44 10.05
C HIS A 220 0.94 3.20 9.35
N TYR A 221 0.56 3.29 8.08
CA TYR A 221 0.06 2.17 7.31
C TYR A 221 0.59 2.16 5.88
N ILE A 222 0.57 0.98 5.28
CA ILE A 222 0.75 0.80 3.84
C ILE A 222 -0.52 0.21 3.22
N ARG A 223 -0.67 0.47 1.93
CA ARG A 223 -1.78 0.06 1.09
C ARG A 223 -1.26 -0.55 -0.20
N LEU A 224 -1.89 -1.63 -0.62
CA LEU A 224 -1.64 -2.31 -1.89
C LEU A 224 -2.96 -2.58 -2.59
N TYR A 225 -3.08 -2.17 -3.85
CA TYR A 225 -4.21 -2.47 -4.72
C TYR A 225 -3.68 -3.32 -5.88
N SER A 226 -4.20 -4.53 -6.01
CA SER A 226 -3.75 -5.48 -7.01
C SER A 226 -4.93 -6.03 -7.80
N SER A 227 -4.81 -6.09 -9.12
CA SER A 227 -5.65 -6.96 -9.92
C SER A 227 -5.15 -8.40 -9.75
N ILE A 228 -6.08 -9.35 -9.66
CA ILE A 228 -5.79 -10.78 -9.61
C ILE A 228 -6.34 -11.43 -10.86
N SER A 229 -5.56 -12.28 -11.52
CA SER A 229 -5.95 -12.98 -12.73
C SER A 229 -5.70 -14.48 -12.60
N HIS A 230 -6.66 -15.30 -13.01
CA HIS A 230 -6.55 -16.75 -12.98
C HIS A 230 -5.65 -17.28 -14.11
N GLY A 231 -4.99 -18.40 -13.84
CA GLY A 231 -4.16 -19.15 -14.77
C GLY A 231 -2.75 -19.41 -14.23
N ALA A 232 -2.29 -20.66 -14.32
CA ALA A 232 -0.95 -21.08 -13.90
C ALA A 232 0.15 -20.23 -14.54
N LYS A 233 0.06 -19.92 -15.84
CA LYS A 233 1.01 -19.03 -16.52
C LYS A 233 1.07 -17.63 -15.88
N LYS A 234 -0.05 -17.10 -15.39
CA LYS A 234 -0.09 -15.81 -14.68
C LYS A 234 0.55 -15.89 -13.31
N ALA A 235 0.42 -17.03 -12.63
CA ALA A 235 1.15 -17.30 -11.40
C ALA A 235 2.67 -17.30 -11.66
N ASP A 236 3.13 -18.02 -12.70
CA ASP A 236 4.54 -18.09 -13.07
C ASP A 236 5.11 -16.70 -13.39
N GLU A 237 4.43 -15.92 -14.25
CA GLU A 237 4.78 -14.52 -14.57
C GLU A 237 4.87 -13.61 -13.32
N SER A 238 4.14 -13.94 -12.26
CA SER A 238 4.20 -13.20 -10.98
C SER A 238 5.38 -13.63 -10.13
N LEU A 239 5.67 -14.93 -10.09
CA LEU A 239 6.81 -15.48 -9.34
C LEU A 239 8.16 -15.06 -9.95
N GLU A 240 8.23 -14.86 -11.26
CA GLU A 240 9.41 -14.31 -11.96
C GLU A 240 9.77 -12.90 -11.49
N LYS A 241 8.81 -12.14 -10.94
CA LYS A 241 9.01 -10.77 -10.42
C LYS A 241 9.39 -10.75 -8.93
N MET A 242 9.57 -11.91 -8.32
CA MET A 242 10.03 -12.03 -6.93
C MET A 242 11.55 -11.93 -6.86
N GLY A 243 12.06 -11.41 -5.75
CA GLY A 243 13.50 -11.38 -5.50
C GLY A 243 13.89 -10.66 -4.22
N PHE A 244 15.11 -10.12 -4.21
CA PHE A 244 15.73 -9.52 -3.05
C PHE A 244 16.22 -8.10 -3.36
N ILE A 245 16.17 -7.23 -2.36
CA ILE A 245 16.89 -5.95 -2.37
C ILE A 245 18.11 -6.10 -1.47
N LEU A 246 19.30 -5.92 -2.04
CA LEU A 246 20.55 -5.90 -1.31
C LEU A 246 20.91 -4.46 -0.97
N HIS A 247 21.49 -4.25 0.20
CA HIS A 247 21.83 -2.94 0.75
C HIS A 247 23.19 -2.97 1.45
N CYS A 248 24.05 -2.02 1.11
CA CYS A 248 25.27 -1.75 1.82
C CYS A 248 25.06 -0.61 2.83
N PHE A 249 25.07 -0.92 4.12
CA PHE A 249 24.92 0.11 5.16
C PHE A 249 26.10 1.09 5.22
N LYS A 250 27.27 0.75 4.63
CA LYS A 250 28.45 1.61 4.62
C LYS A 250 28.34 2.72 3.57
N CYS A 251 28.16 2.38 2.29
CA CYS A 251 28.12 3.36 1.20
C CYS A 251 26.72 3.69 0.66
N LEU A 252 25.66 3.07 1.20
CA LEU A 252 24.28 3.19 0.73
C LEU A 252 24.01 2.57 -0.65
N HIS A 253 24.98 1.84 -1.21
CA HIS A 253 24.77 1.06 -2.42
C HIS A 253 23.61 0.08 -2.24
N ARG A 254 22.87 -0.11 -3.32
CA ARG A 254 21.71 -0.98 -3.36
C ARG A 254 21.57 -1.58 -4.75
N GLU A 255 21.12 -2.82 -4.78
CA GLU A 255 20.90 -3.56 -6.00
C GLU A 255 19.78 -4.58 -5.80
N THR A 256 19.23 -5.08 -6.89
CA THR A 256 18.14 -6.04 -6.89
C THR A 256 18.62 -7.36 -7.46
N TYR A 257 18.24 -8.45 -6.83
CA TYR A 257 18.50 -9.80 -7.32
C TYR A 257 17.18 -10.51 -7.58
N LEU A 258 16.93 -10.90 -8.84
CA LEU A 258 15.73 -11.63 -9.24
C LEU A 258 15.83 -13.12 -8.86
N GLY A 259 14.71 -13.70 -8.46
CA GLY A 259 14.59 -15.09 -8.06
C GLY A 259 14.29 -15.27 -6.57
N ILE A 260 13.52 -16.31 -6.23
CA ILE A 260 13.03 -16.58 -4.87
C ILE A 260 14.11 -17.23 -4.00
N ILE A 261 15.06 -17.93 -4.64
CA ILE A 261 16.12 -18.66 -3.96
C ILE A 261 17.30 -17.71 -3.71
N SER A 262 17.71 -17.59 -2.44
CA SER A 262 18.83 -16.76 -2.03
C SER A 262 20.22 -17.38 -2.27
N ALA A 263 20.26 -18.64 -2.75
CA ALA A 263 21.52 -19.31 -3.09
C ALA A 263 22.17 -18.60 -4.29
N GLY A 264 23.40 -18.13 -4.11
CA GLY A 264 24.14 -17.36 -5.12
C GLY A 264 24.20 -15.85 -4.89
N LEU A 265 23.54 -15.32 -3.85
CA LEU A 265 23.68 -13.91 -3.48
C LEU A 265 25.12 -13.61 -3.04
N GLU A 266 25.81 -12.75 -3.78
CA GLU A 266 27.09 -12.20 -3.34
C GLU A 266 26.88 -11.32 -2.10
N ASN A 267 27.69 -11.58 -1.07
CA ASN A 267 27.59 -10.84 0.19
C ASN A 267 28.51 -9.60 0.23
N ARG A 268 29.14 -9.22 -0.89
CA ARG A 268 30.12 -8.12 -0.96
C ARG A 268 29.60 -7.01 -1.87
N CYS A 269 29.66 -5.78 -1.37
CA CYS A 269 29.25 -4.61 -2.13
C CYS A 269 30.24 -4.32 -3.26
N SER A 270 29.73 -4.19 -4.48
CA SER A 270 30.46 -3.83 -5.68
C SER A 270 31.16 -2.46 -5.59
N GLU A 271 30.63 -1.52 -4.82
CA GLU A 271 31.20 -0.16 -4.69
C GLU A 271 32.28 -0.05 -3.60
N CYS A 272 32.17 -0.77 -2.48
CA CYS A 272 33.06 -0.55 -1.31
C CYS A 272 33.58 -1.82 -0.62
N GLY A 273 33.30 -3.00 -1.17
CA GLY A 273 33.75 -4.31 -0.66
C GLY A 273 33.14 -4.72 0.70
N SER A 274 32.26 -3.92 1.28
CA SER A 274 31.66 -4.20 2.59
C SER A 274 30.49 -5.18 2.49
N ASN A 275 30.06 -5.74 3.61
CA ASN A 275 28.99 -6.72 3.62
C ASN A 275 27.65 -6.13 3.17
N LEU A 276 26.98 -6.82 2.26
CA LEU A 276 25.59 -6.56 1.90
C LEU A 276 24.65 -7.22 2.91
N LYS A 277 23.51 -6.57 3.14
CA LYS A 277 22.35 -7.16 3.81
C LYS A 277 21.21 -7.21 2.81
N PHE A 278 20.32 -8.18 2.93
CA PHE A 278 19.21 -8.34 1.99
C PHE A 278 17.85 -8.25 2.68
N ALA A 279 16.87 -7.72 1.96
CA ALA A 279 15.45 -7.84 2.25
C ALA A 279 14.83 -8.76 1.19
N GLY A 280 13.97 -9.69 1.62
CA GLY A 280 13.25 -10.59 0.73
C GLY A 280 13.05 -12.01 1.27
N PRO A 281 12.47 -12.92 0.46
CA PRO A 281 11.96 -12.64 -0.89
C PRO A 281 10.79 -11.64 -0.85
N LEU A 282 10.73 -10.75 -1.84
CA LEU A 282 9.76 -9.67 -1.96
C LEU A 282 9.47 -9.36 -3.44
N TRP A 283 8.47 -8.53 -3.71
CA TRP A 283 8.12 -8.10 -5.06
C TRP A 283 9.10 -7.07 -5.63
N LEU A 284 9.78 -7.40 -6.73
CA LEU A 284 10.67 -6.50 -7.48
C LEU A 284 9.99 -5.85 -8.69
N GLY A 285 8.84 -6.38 -9.14
CA GLY A 285 8.06 -5.77 -10.20
C GLY A 285 7.57 -4.35 -9.85
N SER A 286 6.89 -3.72 -10.82
CA SER A 286 6.28 -2.41 -10.56
C SER A 286 5.26 -2.49 -9.43
N ILE A 287 5.21 -1.45 -8.62
CA ILE A 287 4.21 -1.26 -7.55
C ILE A 287 3.15 -0.21 -7.94
N TYR A 288 3.15 0.18 -9.22
CA TYR A 288 2.21 1.10 -9.86
C TYR A 288 1.93 0.64 -11.30
N ASP A 289 0.69 0.78 -11.73
CA ASP A 289 0.34 0.65 -13.14
C ASP A 289 0.17 2.05 -13.75
N ILE A 290 0.95 2.36 -14.79
CA ILE A 290 1.01 3.71 -15.38
C ILE A 290 -0.36 4.09 -15.96
N GLU A 291 -1.04 3.16 -16.63
CA GLU A 291 -2.36 3.40 -17.23
C GLU A 291 -3.41 3.65 -16.14
N PHE A 292 -3.40 2.85 -15.08
CA PHE A 292 -4.25 3.05 -13.91
C PHE A 292 -3.99 4.40 -13.23
N CYS A 293 -2.73 4.81 -13.07
CA CYS A 293 -2.36 6.09 -12.47
C CYS A 293 -2.83 7.28 -13.32
N LYS A 294 -2.70 7.22 -14.65
CA LYS A 294 -3.26 8.23 -15.55
C LYS A 294 -4.77 8.33 -15.44
N LYS A 295 -5.46 7.18 -15.40
CA LYS A 295 -6.92 7.16 -15.20
C LYS A 295 -7.33 7.70 -13.84
N MET A 296 -6.50 7.48 -12.82
CA MET A 296 -6.68 8.04 -11.49
C MET A 296 -6.60 9.57 -11.52
N GLU A 297 -5.68 10.14 -12.29
CA GLU A 297 -5.56 11.59 -12.50
C GLU A 297 -6.82 12.19 -13.13
N GLU A 298 -7.40 11.51 -14.13
CA GLU A 298 -8.68 11.93 -14.74
C GLU A 298 -9.81 11.92 -13.70
N ASN A 299 -9.90 10.89 -12.87
CA ASN A 299 -10.93 10.75 -11.84
C ASN A 299 -10.77 11.73 -10.68
N LEU A 300 -9.57 12.26 -10.42
CA LEU A 300 -9.37 13.34 -9.43
C LEU A 300 -10.17 14.60 -9.77
N LYS A 301 -10.39 14.86 -11.07
CA LYS A 301 -11.23 15.98 -11.56
C LYS A 301 -12.72 15.75 -11.33
N ILE A 302 -13.15 14.49 -11.22
CA ILE A 302 -14.55 14.12 -10.92
C ILE A 302 -14.78 14.16 -9.41
N LEU A 303 -13.77 13.75 -8.65
CA LEU A 303 -13.81 13.61 -7.20
C LEU A 303 -13.14 14.81 -6.51
N GLU A 304 -13.49 16.04 -6.92
CA GLU A 304 -12.84 17.26 -6.42
C GLU A 304 -13.04 17.49 -4.92
N TYR A 305 -14.05 16.87 -4.31
CA TYR A 305 -14.33 16.95 -2.87
C TYR A 305 -13.36 16.12 -2.00
N LEU A 306 -12.50 15.27 -2.60
CA LEU A 306 -11.51 14.51 -1.85
C LEU A 306 -10.50 15.42 -1.14
N GLY A 307 -10.00 14.97 0.01
CA GLY A 307 -9.06 15.75 0.82
C GLY A 307 -7.77 16.10 0.07
N GLY A 308 -7.23 17.30 0.31
CA GLY A 308 -6.01 17.79 -0.35
C GLY A 308 -4.79 16.88 -0.16
N GLU A 309 -4.69 16.17 0.97
CA GLU A 309 -3.63 15.19 1.19
C GLU A 309 -3.74 13.98 0.25
N ALA A 310 -4.95 13.45 0.04
CA ALA A 310 -5.17 12.33 -0.88
C ALA A 310 -4.81 12.73 -2.32
N LYS A 311 -5.22 13.94 -2.75
CA LYS A 311 -4.84 14.50 -4.06
C LYS A 311 -3.32 14.62 -4.20
N ARG A 312 -2.64 15.19 -3.20
CA ARG A 312 -1.18 15.34 -3.19
C ARG A 312 -0.46 13.99 -3.31
N ILE A 313 -0.90 12.98 -2.55
CA ILE A 313 -0.32 11.63 -2.61
C ILE A 313 -0.55 11.02 -3.99
N ALA A 314 -1.78 11.10 -4.51
CA ALA A 314 -2.11 10.60 -5.85
C ALA A 314 -1.24 11.23 -6.94
N SER A 315 -1.06 12.56 -6.93
CA SER A 315 -0.18 13.25 -7.89
C SER A 315 1.28 12.81 -7.78
N LEU A 316 1.82 12.67 -6.55
CA LEU A 316 3.18 12.16 -6.36
C LEU A 316 3.35 10.73 -6.87
N ILE A 317 2.32 9.89 -6.75
CA ILE A 317 2.36 8.52 -7.25
C ILE A 317 2.37 8.49 -8.78
N ILE A 318 1.60 9.37 -9.43
CA ILE A 318 1.58 9.48 -10.90
C ILE A 318 2.99 9.83 -11.41
N ASP A 319 3.67 10.79 -10.78
CA ASP A 319 5.03 11.20 -11.15
C ASP A 319 6.08 10.10 -10.91
N GLU A 320 5.87 9.23 -9.93
CA GLU A 320 6.82 8.17 -9.55
C GLU A 320 6.47 6.79 -10.16
N ALA A 321 5.41 6.68 -10.96
CA ALA A 321 4.89 5.38 -11.42
C ALA A 321 5.92 4.53 -12.18
N ASP A 322 6.83 5.19 -12.91
CA ASP A 322 7.92 4.56 -13.67
C ASP A 322 9.28 4.64 -12.94
N ALA A 323 9.30 5.00 -11.66
CA ALA A 323 10.52 5.19 -10.91
C ALA A 323 11.12 3.85 -10.43
N PRO A 324 12.46 3.77 -10.31
CA PRO A 324 13.12 2.52 -9.93
C PRO A 324 12.80 2.06 -8.50
N VAL A 325 13.22 0.83 -8.21
CA VAL A 325 13.11 0.22 -6.87
C VAL A 325 13.90 1.03 -5.85
N SER A 326 13.29 1.25 -4.68
CA SER A 326 13.82 2.00 -3.54
C SER A 326 14.05 3.49 -3.80
N TYR A 327 14.38 4.24 -2.76
CA TYR A 327 14.62 5.68 -2.80
C TYR A 327 15.74 6.07 -1.84
N TYR A 328 16.35 7.23 -2.06
CA TYR A 328 17.30 7.86 -1.14
C TYR A 328 16.61 8.95 -0.33
N VAL A 329 17.03 9.16 0.92
CA VAL A 329 16.61 10.30 1.75
C VAL A 329 17.79 11.24 1.93
N ILE A 330 17.67 12.45 1.39
CA ILE A 330 18.81 13.39 1.33
C ILE A 330 19.25 13.87 2.72
N ASP A 331 18.33 13.92 3.68
CA ASP A 331 18.63 14.26 5.07
C ASP A 331 19.59 13.23 5.68
N LYS A 332 19.40 11.94 5.39
CA LYS A 332 20.26 10.86 5.88
C LYS A 332 21.63 10.86 5.24
N ILE A 333 21.71 11.26 3.97
CA ILE A 333 22.99 11.43 3.27
C ILE A 333 23.75 12.63 3.86
N SER A 334 23.06 13.74 4.08
CA SER A 334 23.66 14.98 4.62
C SER A 334 24.14 14.77 6.06
N GLU A 335 23.35 14.10 6.90
CA GLU A 335 23.71 13.70 8.27
C GLU A 335 25.00 12.87 8.29
N ARG A 336 25.10 11.84 7.44
CA ARG A 336 26.31 11.00 7.32
C ARG A 336 27.53 11.75 6.80
N ALA A 337 27.31 12.78 5.98
CA ALA A 337 28.38 13.59 5.42
C ALA A 337 28.79 14.76 6.34
N GLY A 338 28.05 15.03 7.41
CA GLY A 338 28.26 16.20 8.27
C GLY A 338 27.97 17.53 7.56
N LEU A 339 27.01 17.55 6.63
CA LEU A 339 26.69 18.71 5.79
C LEU A 339 25.27 19.25 6.07
N PRO A 340 25.01 20.55 5.80
CA PRO A 340 23.65 21.08 5.83
C PRO A 340 22.82 20.42 4.73
N THR A 341 21.55 20.15 5.05
CA THR A 341 20.66 19.47 4.11
C THR A 341 20.19 20.43 3.00
N PRO A 342 20.51 20.17 1.72
CA PRO A 342 20.11 21.05 0.63
C PRO A 342 18.63 20.95 0.26
N PRO A 343 18.06 21.91 -0.48
CA PRO A 343 16.73 21.77 -1.07
C PRO A 343 16.65 20.54 -1.99
N LEU A 344 15.62 19.70 -1.81
CA LEU A 344 15.43 18.48 -2.60
C LEU A 344 15.37 18.75 -4.11
N LYS A 345 14.79 19.90 -4.50
CA LYS A 345 14.70 20.32 -5.89
C LYS A 345 16.09 20.43 -6.54
N ASN A 346 17.03 21.07 -5.87
CA ASN A 346 18.39 21.28 -6.37
C ASN A 346 19.13 19.93 -6.54
N VAL A 347 18.94 18.99 -5.61
CA VAL A 347 19.52 17.65 -5.72
C VAL A 347 18.95 16.90 -6.92
N ILE A 348 17.63 16.95 -7.12
CA ILE A 348 16.97 16.32 -8.27
C ILE A 348 17.46 16.93 -9.58
N GLU A 349 17.59 18.25 -9.67
CA GLU A 349 18.11 18.94 -10.85
C GLU A 349 19.56 18.58 -11.15
N ASN A 350 20.41 18.48 -10.12
CA ASN A 350 21.79 18.02 -10.27
C ASN A 350 21.88 16.57 -10.78
N ILE A 351 21.05 15.65 -10.27
CA ILE A 351 21.04 14.26 -10.74
C ILE A 351 20.57 14.19 -12.20
N ARG A 352 19.55 14.99 -12.57
CA ARG A 352 19.06 15.09 -13.95
C ARG A 352 20.10 15.67 -14.90
N SER A 353 20.86 16.69 -14.49
CA SER A 353 21.93 17.26 -15.33
C SER A 353 23.09 16.30 -15.54
N MET A 354 23.27 15.31 -14.66
CA MET A 354 24.20 14.19 -14.84
C MET A 354 23.65 13.06 -15.74
N GLY A 355 22.45 13.22 -16.32
CA GLY A 355 21.86 12.28 -17.27
C GLY A 355 21.02 11.16 -16.64
N PHE A 356 20.74 11.21 -15.34
CA PHE A 356 19.97 10.19 -14.63
C PHE A 356 18.53 10.61 -14.41
N LYS A 357 17.62 9.63 -14.30
CA LYS A 357 16.25 9.89 -13.88
C LYS A 357 16.24 10.25 -12.41
N ALA A 358 15.55 11.33 -12.03
CA ALA A 358 15.30 11.63 -10.62
C ALA A 358 13.91 12.20 -10.43
N VAL A 359 13.15 11.63 -9.49
CA VAL A 359 11.80 12.07 -9.14
C VAL A 359 11.61 12.05 -7.63
N ARG A 360 10.66 12.86 -7.14
CA ARG A 360 10.22 12.79 -5.73
C ARG A 360 9.51 11.47 -5.48
N THR A 361 9.36 11.11 -4.21
CA THR A 361 8.53 9.97 -3.84
C THR A 361 7.52 10.31 -2.76
N HIS A 362 6.34 9.67 -2.80
CA HIS A 362 5.35 9.84 -1.74
C HIS A 362 5.80 9.20 -0.40
N PHE A 363 6.71 8.21 -0.44
CA PHE A 363 7.15 7.47 0.75
C PHE A 363 7.86 8.36 1.78
N ASN A 364 8.52 9.43 1.33
CA ASN A 364 9.25 10.36 2.19
C ASN A 364 9.33 11.75 1.54
N SER A 365 8.97 12.81 2.29
CA SER A 365 8.97 14.19 1.78
C SER A 365 10.34 14.72 1.36
N ARG A 366 11.41 14.10 1.85
CA ARG A 366 12.82 14.36 1.54
C ARG A 366 13.44 13.22 0.73
N GLY A 367 12.59 12.34 0.20
CA GLY A 367 12.98 11.19 -0.61
C GLY A 367 13.04 11.51 -2.09
N LEU A 368 13.98 10.86 -2.80
CA LEU A 368 14.00 10.81 -4.26
C LEU A 368 14.30 9.40 -4.79
N LYS A 369 13.65 9.05 -5.88
CA LYS A 369 13.93 7.84 -6.66
C LYS A 369 14.79 8.19 -7.86
N THR A 370 15.79 7.35 -8.13
CA THR A 370 16.73 7.54 -9.24
C THR A 370 17.38 6.21 -9.62
N ASP A 371 17.72 6.09 -10.90
CA ASP A 371 18.51 5.01 -11.50
C ASP A 371 20.03 5.24 -11.33
N ALA A 372 20.43 6.37 -10.74
CA ALA A 372 21.81 6.65 -10.38
C ALA A 372 22.31 5.75 -9.22
N GLN A 373 23.58 5.35 -9.32
CA GLN A 373 24.30 4.66 -8.25
C GLN A 373 24.45 5.55 -7.00
N SER A 374 24.69 4.92 -5.86
CA SER A 374 24.75 5.62 -4.56
C SER A 374 25.83 6.68 -4.51
N SER A 375 26.99 6.41 -5.12
CA SER A 375 28.11 7.35 -5.29
C SER A 375 27.70 8.66 -5.99
N ILE A 376 26.92 8.58 -7.07
CA ILE A 376 26.43 9.74 -7.82
C ILE A 376 25.44 10.56 -7.01
N VAL A 377 24.52 9.89 -6.29
CA VAL A 377 23.55 10.60 -5.44
C VAL A 377 24.26 11.31 -4.29
N ILE A 378 25.24 10.66 -3.65
CA ILE A 378 26.04 11.27 -2.60
C ILE A 378 26.79 12.50 -3.14
N LYS A 379 27.39 12.39 -4.34
CA LYS A 379 28.05 13.52 -5.00
C LYS A 379 27.08 14.68 -5.24
N ALA A 380 25.92 14.42 -5.83
CA ALA A 380 24.92 15.44 -6.12
C ALA A 380 24.39 16.16 -4.86
N VAL A 381 24.22 15.42 -3.74
CA VAL A 381 23.87 16.01 -2.44
C VAL A 381 24.98 16.91 -1.90
N LYS A 382 26.25 16.46 -1.95
CA LYS A 382 27.40 17.24 -1.48
C LYS A 382 27.57 18.53 -2.28
N GLU A 383 27.48 18.47 -3.60
CA GLU A 383 27.56 19.64 -4.47
C GLU A 383 26.43 20.65 -4.21
N ALA A 384 25.20 20.17 -3.98
CA ALA A 384 24.07 21.02 -3.64
C ALA A 384 24.22 21.67 -2.26
N ALA A 385 24.84 20.97 -1.29
CA ALA A 385 25.07 21.49 0.06
C ALA A 385 26.19 22.54 0.11
N GLN A 386 27.26 22.36 -0.68
CA GLN A 386 28.37 23.32 -0.76
C GLN A 386 27.92 24.67 -1.31
N LYS A 387 27.01 24.68 -2.29
CA LYS A 387 26.40 25.91 -2.84
C LYS A 387 25.55 26.71 -1.83
N LEU A 388 25.21 26.14 -0.68
CA LEU A 388 24.48 26.83 0.40
C LEU A 388 25.42 27.40 1.47
N SER A 389 26.67 26.94 1.47
CA SER A 389 27.71 27.39 2.41
C SER A 389 28.59 28.50 1.81
N GLN A 390 28.35 28.82 0.54
CA GLN A 390 28.86 29.99 -0.18
C GLN A 390 27.73 31.01 -0.26
#